data_AF-A0A3G8YF37-F1
#
_entry.id   AF-A0A3G8YF37-F1
#
_cell.length_a   1.000
_cell.length_b   1.000
_cell.length_c   1.000
_cell.angle_alpha   90.00
_cell.angle_beta   90.00
_cell.angle_gamma   90.00
#
_symmetry.space_group_name_H-M   'P 1'
#
loop_
_entity.id
_entity.type
_entity.pdbx_description
1 polymer ?
#
loop_
_entity_poly.entity_id
_entity_poly.type
_entity_poly.pdbx_seq_one_letter_code
_entity_poly.pdbx_strand_id
1 'polypeptide(L)'
;MTNSDQAQPTREEGVQTIAKLVKGIKFAMMAFTTEAGHMHSQPMTTQEQEFDGDVWFIGSKKSDLVRSVAAKPQVNLSYSESGKGYVSLYGDAELIEDAAKLDELWSDMYKAYFPEGKTDPDIQLIKVEAKGAHYWESDGKLQGLFQMAKAAVTGSRPNHGDSASVEL
;
A
#
# COMPACT_ATOMS: atom_id res chain seq x y z
N MET A 1 -18.20 -0.83 -31.64
CA MET A 1 -16.75 -0.72 -31.88
C MET A 1 -16.18 -0.06 -30.65
N THR A 2 -15.57 -0.86 -29.78
CA THR A 2 -15.08 -0.46 -28.46
C THR A 2 -13.83 0.39 -28.62
N ASN A 3 -13.88 1.62 -28.11
CA ASN A 3 -12.80 2.59 -28.20
C ASN A 3 -11.69 2.21 -27.19
N SER A 4 -10.84 1.29 -27.61
CA SER A 4 -9.71 0.75 -26.84
C SER A 4 -8.46 1.56 -27.13
N ASP A 5 -8.42 2.82 -26.70
CA ASP A 5 -7.16 3.59 -26.66
C ASP A 5 -7.24 4.74 -25.64
N GLN A 6 -7.43 4.38 -24.37
CA GLN A 6 -7.19 5.30 -23.26
C GLN A 6 -5.74 5.13 -22.80
N ALA A 7 -4.93 6.18 -22.90
CA ALA A 7 -3.59 6.16 -22.33
C ALA A 7 -3.68 5.98 -20.81
N GLN A 8 -3.11 4.89 -20.30
CA GLN A 8 -2.93 4.66 -18.87
C GLN A 8 -1.94 5.70 -18.32
N PRO A 9 -2.12 6.17 -17.07
CA PRO A 9 -1.14 7.03 -16.42
C PRO A 9 0.22 6.34 -16.39
N THR A 10 1.29 7.12 -16.46
CA THR A 10 2.65 6.58 -16.30
C THR A 10 2.83 6.03 -14.88
N ARG A 11 3.74 5.07 -14.71
CA ARG A 11 4.07 4.53 -13.38
C ARG A 11 4.39 5.64 -12.36
N GLU A 12 5.12 6.66 -12.79
CA GLU A 12 5.50 7.79 -11.93
C GLU A 12 4.27 8.58 -11.44
N GLU A 13 3.34 8.90 -12.33
CA GLU A 13 2.07 9.55 -11.97
C GLU A 13 1.23 8.68 -11.04
N GLY A 14 1.25 7.36 -11.26
CA GLY A 14 0.58 6.40 -10.39
C GLY A 14 1.16 6.37 -8.98
N VAL A 15 2.49 6.32 -8.87
CA VAL A 15 3.20 6.38 -7.58
C VAL A 15 2.85 7.66 -6.85
N GLN A 16 2.93 8.81 -7.52
CA GLN A 16 2.59 10.11 -6.92
C GLN A 16 1.13 10.19 -6.46
N THR A 17 0.21 9.55 -7.18
CA THR A 17 -1.21 9.51 -6.83
C THR A 17 -1.41 8.69 -5.56
N ILE A 18 -0.89 7.46 -5.52
CA ILE A 18 -0.97 6.60 -4.34
C ILE A 18 -0.30 7.25 -3.14
N ALA A 19 0.89 7.83 -3.33
CA ALA A 19 1.62 8.56 -2.29
C ALA A 19 0.75 9.64 -1.63
N LYS A 20 0.01 10.43 -2.42
CA LYS A 20 -0.90 11.47 -1.90
C LYS A 20 -2.07 10.87 -1.12
N LEU A 21 -2.63 9.76 -1.60
CA LEU A 21 -3.79 9.11 -1.00
C LEU A 21 -3.47 8.48 0.37
N VAL A 22 -2.30 7.85 0.51
CA VAL A 22 -1.89 7.19 1.76
C VAL A 22 -1.17 8.13 2.73
N LYS A 23 -0.84 9.35 2.31
CA LYS A 23 -0.05 10.31 3.09
C LYS A 23 -0.70 10.63 4.44
N GLY A 24 0.05 10.41 5.50
CA GLY A 24 -0.36 10.69 6.88
C GLY A 24 -1.33 9.66 7.47
N ILE A 25 -1.65 8.57 6.75
CA ILE A 25 -2.42 7.45 7.30
C ILE A 25 -1.43 6.46 7.91
N LYS A 26 -1.35 6.45 9.24
CA LYS A 26 -0.35 5.65 9.98
C LYS A 26 -0.56 4.14 9.87
N PHE A 27 -1.82 3.70 9.86
CA PHE A 27 -2.17 2.28 9.93
C PHE A 27 -2.86 1.82 8.66
N ALA A 28 -2.42 0.67 8.14
CA ALA A 28 -3.10 -0.06 7.09
C ALA A 28 -3.66 -1.36 7.65
N MET A 29 -4.85 -1.77 7.22
CA MET A 29 -5.29 -3.14 7.43
C MET A 29 -4.69 -4.00 6.30
N MET A 30 -3.80 -4.91 6.63
CA MET A 30 -3.18 -5.83 5.66
C MET A 30 -3.99 -7.11 5.61
N ALA A 31 -4.64 -7.37 4.48
CA ALA A 31 -5.33 -8.62 4.19
C ALA A 31 -4.41 -9.60 3.48
N PHE A 32 -4.46 -10.86 3.90
CA PHE A 32 -3.63 -11.96 3.39
C PHE A 32 -4.38 -13.29 3.50
N THR A 33 -3.99 -14.26 2.67
CA THR A 33 -4.58 -15.60 2.71
C THR A 33 -3.72 -16.52 3.57
N THR A 34 -4.30 -17.10 4.62
CA THR A 34 -3.59 -18.01 5.52
C THR A 34 -3.15 -19.30 4.81
N GLU A 35 -2.27 -20.06 5.44
CA GLU A 35 -1.88 -21.40 4.97
C GLU A 35 -3.10 -22.32 4.80
N ALA A 36 -4.08 -22.23 5.70
CA ALA A 36 -5.36 -22.94 5.63
C ALA A 36 -6.32 -22.42 4.55
N GLY A 37 -6.00 -21.30 3.88
CA GLY A 37 -6.81 -20.74 2.80
C GLY A 37 -7.88 -19.74 3.22
N HIS A 38 -7.95 -19.35 4.50
CA HIS A 38 -8.87 -18.30 4.96
C HIS A 38 -8.29 -16.91 4.69
N MET A 39 -9.16 -15.92 4.47
CA MET A 39 -8.73 -14.52 4.39
C MET A 39 -8.68 -13.94 5.81
N HIS A 40 -7.50 -13.51 6.23
CA HIS A 40 -7.29 -12.79 7.49
C HIS A 40 -6.90 -11.35 7.18
N SER A 41 -7.15 -10.44 8.13
CA SER A 41 -6.65 -9.07 8.05
C SER A 41 -6.25 -8.58 9.43
N GLN A 42 -5.16 -7.80 9.50
CA GLN A 42 -4.68 -7.22 10.74
C GLN A 42 -4.11 -5.81 10.52
N PRO A 43 -4.15 -4.94 11.55
CA PRO A 43 -3.55 -3.62 11.46
C PRO A 43 -2.02 -3.72 11.45
N MET A 44 -1.40 -2.97 10.54
CA MET A 44 0.04 -2.83 10.41
C MET A 44 0.40 -1.34 10.36
N THR A 45 1.49 -0.97 11.03
CA THR A 45 2.02 0.40 10.98
C THR A 45 2.81 0.59 9.70
N THR A 46 2.31 1.44 8.80
CA THR A 46 3.07 1.83 7.60
C THR A 46 4.27 2.66 8.05
N GLN A 47 5.46 2.31 7.59
CA GLN A 47 6.64 3.11 7.88
C GLN A 47 6.62 4.39 7.04
N GLU A 48 6.78 5.54 7.70
CA GLU A 48 6.77 6.85 7.04
C GLU A 48 8.07 7.06 6.24
N GLN A 49 8.05 6.64 4.97
CA GLN A 49 8.98 7.04 3.92
C GLN A 49 8.18 7.64 2.76
N GLU A 50 8.86 8.40 1.88
CA GLU A 50 8.26 8.77 0.61
C GLU A 50 7.90 7.49 -0.16
N PHE A 51 6.62 7.34 -0.51
CA PHE A 51 6.17 6.20 -1.30
C PHE A 51 6.75 6.28 -2.71
N ASP A 52 7.59 5.30 -3.05
CA ASP A 52 8.29 5.14 -4.33
C ASP A 52 7.72 3.98 -5.18
N GLY A 53 6.66 3.35 -4.67
CA GLY A 53 6.08 2.12 -5.19
C GLY A 53 6.07 0.99 -4.16
N ASP A 54 6.90 1.09 -3.11
CA ASP A 54 6.97 0.10 -2.05
C ASP A 54 6.35 0.60 -0.74
N VAL A 55 5.73 -0.32 0.01
CA VAL A 55 5.27 -0.06 1.38
C VAL A 55 6.01 -0.99 2.34
N TRP A 56 6.63 -0.43 3.36
CA TRP A 56 7.42 -1.18 4.33
C TRP A 56 6.69 -1.37 5.65
N PHE A 57 6.87 -2.56 6.24
CA PHE A 57 6.39 -2.92 7.56
C PHE A 57 7.45 -3.72 8.32
N ILE A 58 7.35 -3.69 9.66
CA ILE A 58 8.11 -4.53 10.57
C ILE A 58 7.13 -5.49 11.23
N GLY A 59 7.41 -6.79 11.16
CA GLY A 59 6.61 -7.86 11.75
C GLY A 59 7.47 -8.91 12.45
N SER A 60 6.81 -9.92 13.04
CA SER A 60 7.47 -11.07 13.66
C SER A 60 7.53 -12.24 12.68
N LYS A 61 8.69 -12.92 12.60
CA LYS A 61 8.88 -14.16 11.84
C LYS A 61 7.92 -15.27 12.28
N LYS A 62 7.47 -15.23 13.54
CA LYS A 62 6.50 -16.18 14.10
C LYS A 62 5.04 -15.80 13.84
N SER A 63 4.75 -14.68 13.18
CA SER A 63 3.36 -14.30 12.88
C SER A 63 2.73 -15.17 11.79
N ASP A 64 1.41 -15.35 11.84
CA ASP A 64 0.66 -16.02 10.77
C ASP A 64 0.83 -15.31 9.43
N LEU A 65 0.91 -13.98 9.43
CA LEU A 65 1.14 -13.19 8.23
C LEU A 65 2.46 -13.54 7.56
N VAL A 66 3.57 -13.52 8.30
CA VAL A 66 4.90 -13.78 7.70
C VAL A 66 4.97 -15.19 7.13
N ARG A 67 4.45 -16.20 7.85
CA ARG A 67 4.36 -17.57 7.31
C ARG A 67 3.50 -17.64 6.04
N SER A 68 2.35 -16.97 6.06
CA SER A 68 1.40 -17.01 4.95
C SER A 68 1.96 -16.32 3.69
N VAL A 69 2.60 -15.17 3.85
CA VAL A 69 3.21 -14.40 2.75
C VAL A 69 4.34 -15.16 2.07
N ALA A 70 5.12 -15.95 2.83
CA ALA A 70 6.16 -16.79 2.25
C ALA A 70 5.62 -17.80 1.21
N ALA A 71 4.38 -18.27 1.37
CA ALA A 71 3.74 -19.20 0.45
C ALA A 71 2.81 -18.50 -0.57
N LYS A 72 2.16 -17.40 -0.16
CA LYS A 72 1.17 -16.64 -0.94
C LYS A 72 1.46 -15.15 -0.80
N PRO A 73 2.30 -14.57 -1.67
CA PRO A 73 2.79 -13.20 -1.49
C PRO A 73 1.74 -12.13 -1.74
N GLN A 74 0.64 -12.43 -2.45
CA GLN A 74 -0.40 -11.45 -2.74
C GLN A 74 -1.08 -10.94 -1.46
N VAL A 75 -1.07 -9.62 -1.29
CA VAL A 75 -1.69 -8.92 -0.17
C VAL A 75 -2.51 -7.72 -0.65
N ASN A 76 -3.40 -7.26 0.22
CA ASN A 76 -4.08 -5.98 0.06
C ASN A 76 -3.87 -5.10 1.28
N LEU A 77 -3.56 -3.83 1.06
CA LEU A 77 -3.46 -2.80 2.08
C LEU A 77 -4.67 -1.89 1.98
N SER A 78 -5.52 -1.95 2.99
CA SER A 78 -6.66 -1.05 3.12
C SER A 78 -6.30 0.12 4.03
N TYR A 79 -6.33 1.33 3.47
CA TYR A 79 -6.17 2.59 4.19
C TYR A 79 -7.51 3.30 4.29
N SER A 80 -7.80 3.84 5.46
CA SER A 80 -9.00 4.63 5.69
C SER A 80 -8.74 5.69 6.74
N GLU A 81 -9.10 6.93 6.45
CA GLU A 81 -9.10 8.00 7.43
C GLU A 81 -10.33 8.87 7.23
N SER A 82 -10.97 9.23 8.34
CA SER A 82 -12.21 10.01 8.33
C SER A 82 -12.00 11.32 7.56
N GLY A 83 -12.84 11.55 6.55
CA GLY A 83 -12.78 12.75 5.70
C GLY A 83 -11.71 12.73 4.61
N LYS A 84 -10.82 11.73 4.55
CA LYS A 84 -9.85 11.55 3.44
C LYS A 84 -10.30 10.52 2.41
N GLY A 85 -11.10 9.53 2.82
CA GLY A 85 -11.59 8.47 1.95
C GLY A 85 -10.97 7.10 2.26
N TYR A 86 -11.00 6.23 1.26
CA TYR A 86 -10.62 4.82 1.35
C TYR A 86 -9.69 4.45 0.20
N VAL A 87 -8.67 3.66 0.48
CA VAL A 87 -7.72 3.15 -0.52
C VAL A 87 -7.58 1.65 -0.31
N SER A 88 -7.64 0.90 -1.40
CA SER A 88 -7.31 -0.52 -1.47
C SER A 88 -6.13 -0.68 -2.42
N LEU A 89 -4.93 -0.77 -1.86
CA LEU A 89 -3.68 -0.99 -2.60
C LEU A 89 -3.41 -2.49 -2.65
N TYR A 90 -3.17 -3.04 -3.84
CA TYR A 90 -2.83 -4.45 -4.01
C TYR A 90 -1.39 -4.60 -4.50
N GLY A 91 -0.74 -5.67 -4.06
CA GLY A 91 0.66 -5.91 -4.38
C GLY A 91 1.13 -7.26 -3.90
N ASP A 92 2.42 -7.49 -4.11
CA ASP A 92 3.12 -8.69 -3.67
C ASP A 92 4.03 -8.34 -2.50
N ALA A 93 3.91 -9.10 -1.41
CA ALA A 93 4.74 -8.96 -0.24
C ALA A 93 5.99 -9.85 -0.33
N GLU A 94 7.13 -9.26 -0.03
CA GLU A 94 8.45 -9.89 0.02
C GLU A 94 9.02 -9.79 1.43
N LEU A 95 9.62 -10.88 1.90
CA LEU A 95 10.27 -10.96 3.21
C LEU A 95 11.75 -10.64 3.04
N ILE A 96 12.19 -9.50 3.57
CA ILE A 96 13.54 -8.98 3.35
C ILE A 96 14.39 -9.13 4.62
N GLU A 97 15.65 -9.54 4.45
CA GLU A 97 16.68 -9.48 5.48
C GLU A 97 17.72 -8.41 5.10
N ASP A 98 17.53 -7.19 5.60
CA ASP A 98 18.42 -6.05 5.34
C ASP A 98 18.61 -5.22 6.61
N ALA A 99 19.81 -5.28 7.19
CA ALA A 99 20.14 -4.56 8.41
C ALA A 99 20.16 -3.04 8.22
N ALA A 100 20.54 -2.54 7.04
CA ALA A 100 20.57 -1.10 6.76
C ALA A 100 19.14 -0.55 6.62
N LYS A 101 18.26 -1.27 5.90
CA LYS A 101 16.85 -0.90 5.82
C LYS A 101 16.15 -1.01 7.17
N LEU A 102 16.47 -2.03 7.99
CA LEU A 102 15.97 -2.10 9.37
C LEU A 102 16.45 -0.91 10.20
N ASP A 103 17.70 -0.48 10.04
CA ASP A 103 18.25 0.68 10.76
C ASP A 103 17.46 1.95 10.46
N GLU A 104 17.16 2.18 9.18
CA GLU A 104 16.36 3.29 8.65
C GLU A 104 14.91 3.27 9.18
N LEU A 105 14.29 2.10 9.20
CA LEU A 105 12.88 1.93 9.56
C LEU A 105 12.61 1.92 11.06
N TRP A 106 13.63 1.69 11.87
CA TRP A 106 13.42 1.41 13.28
C TRP A 106 13.03 2.65 14.09
N SER A 107 12.05 2.45 14.96
CA SER A 107 11.68 3.37 16.03
C SER A 107 11.77 2.67 17.38
N ASP A 108 12.12 3.40 18.43
CA ASP A 108 12.17 2.88 19.80
C ASP A 108 10.82 2.34 20.31
N MET A 109 9.71 2.69 19.66
CA MET A 109 8.40 2.08 19.92
C MET A 109 8.40 0.55 19.69
N TYR A 110 9.26 0.04 18.80
CA TYR A 110 9.35 -1.40 18.51
C TYR A 110 9.99 -2.22 19.63
N LYS A 111 10.72 -1.58 20.56
CA LYS A 111 11.30 -2.28 21.73
C LYS A 111 10.24 -2.92 22.63
N ALA A 112 8.99 -2.43 22.59
CA ALA A 112 7.88 -3.04 23.31
C ALA A 112 7.48 -4.42 22.75
N TYR A 113 7.76 -4.68 21.47
CA TYR A 113 7.48 -5.95 20.80
C TYR A 113 8.72 -6.82 20.62
N PHE A 114 9.90 -6.19 20.48
CA PHE A 114 11.20 -6.83 20.27
C PHE A 114 12.18 -6.33 21.35
N PRO A 115 12.20 -6.94 22.55
CA PRO A 115 12.98 -6.46 23.69
C PRO A 115 14.49 -6.43 23.46
N GLU A 116 14.99 -7.30 22.57
CA GLU A 116 16.41 -7.32 22.17
C GLU A 116 16.75 -6.23 21.14
N GLY A 117 15.78 -5.40 20.74
CA GLY A 117 15.96 -4.31 19.80
C GLY A 117 16.23 -4.82 18.38
N LYS A 118 17.01 -4.07 17.60
CA LYS A 118 17.32 -4.37 16.18
C LYS A 118 17.99 -5.73 15.95
N THR A 119 18.57 -6.34 16.98
CA THR A 119 19.23 -7.65 16.89
C THR A 119 18.31 -8.82 17.23
N ASP A 120 17.05 -8.55 17.58
CA ASP A 120 16.08 -9.60 17.87
C ASP A 120 15.89 -10.49 16.62
N PRO A 121 16.18 -11.81 16.71
CA PRO A 121 16.13 -12.71 15.56
C PRO A 121 14.69 -12.92 15.05
N ASP A 122 13.67 -12.51 15.80
CA ASP A 122 12.27 -12.62 15.41
C ASP A 122 11.80 -11.46 14.51
N ILE A 123 12.61 -10.42 14.30
CA ILE A 123 12.26 -9.31 13.41
C ILE A 123 12.22 -9.77 11.96
N GLN A 124 11.17 -9.36 11.24
CA GLN A 124 11.03 -9.52 9.80
C GLN A 124 10.67 -8.18 9.16
N LEU A 125 11.44 -7.76 8.16
CA LEU A 125 11.01 -6.69 7.25
C LEU A 125 10.06 -7.29 6.20
N ILE A 126 8.96 -6.60 5.97
CA ILE A 126 7.96 -6.97 4.97
C ILE A 126 7.86 -5.80 3.99
N LYS A 127 8.26 -6.03 2.74
CA LYS A 127 8.14 -5.07 1.64
C LYS A 127 6.94 -5.43 0.79
N VAL A 128 6.00 -4.52 0.60
CA VAL A 128 4.90 -4.70 -0.35
C VAL A 128 5.21 -3.90 -1.60
N GLU A 129 5.51 -4.58 -2.70
CA GLU A 129 5.63 -3.96 -4.01
C GLU A 129 4.23 -3.70 -4.56
N ALA A 130 3.81 -2.44 -4.58
CA ALA A 130 2.49 -2.07 -5.04
C ALA A 130 2.37 -2.29 -6.56
N LYS A 131 1.26 -2.92 -6.98
CA LYS A 131 0.90 -3.09 -8.40
C LYS A 131 -0.20 -2.13 -8.84
N GLY A 132 -0.87 -1.50 -7.89
CA GLY A 132 -1.91 -0.52 -8.14
C GLY A 132 -2.77 -0.28 -6.91
N ALA A 133 -3.76 0.61 -7.07
CA ALA A 133 -4.74 0.89 -6.03
C ALA A 133 -6.10 1.24 -6.63
N HIS A 134 -7.15 0.87 -5.90
CA HIS A 134 -8.50 1.40 -6.08
C HIS A 134 -8.84 2.32 -4.91
N TYR A 135 -9.46 3.47 -5.18
CA TYR A 135 -9.72 4.47 -4.13
C TYR A 135 -11.06 5.20 -4.30
N TRP A 136 -11.60 5.63 -3.17
CA TRP A 136 -12.86 6.34 -3.02
C TRP A 136 -12.64 7.57 -2.15
N GLU A 137 -13.02 8.75 -2.63
CA GLU A 137 -12.79 9.99 -1.88
C GLU A 137 -14.06 10.48 -1.19
N SER A 138 -13.88 11.12 -0.04
CA SER A 138 -15.00 11.70 0.71
C SER A 138 -15.49 13.03 0.12
N ASP A 139 -14.64 13.77 -0.59
CA ASP A 139 -14.95 15.10 -1.13
C ASP A 139 -14.57 15.33 -2.62
N GLY A 140 -14.10 14.28 -3.32
CA GLY A 140 -13.88 14.27 -4.77
C GLY A 140 -12.78 15.19 -5.31
N LYS A 141 -11.95 15.79 -4.45
CA LYS A 141 -10.97 16.82 -4.87
C LYS A 141 -9.79 16.27 -5.66
N LEU A 142 -9.18 15.16 -5.26
CA LEU A 142 -8.10 14.54 -6.04
C LEU A 142 -8.65 13.77 -7.23
N GLN A 143 -9.85 13.17 -7.11
CA GLN A 143 -10.58 12.64 -8.27
C GLN A 143 -10.77 13.72 -9.35
N GLY A 144 -11.20 14.92 -8.97
CA GLY A 144 -11.35 16.05 -9.89
C GLY A 144 -10.04 16.47 -10.55
N LEU A 145 -8.93 16.51 -9.81
CA LEU A 145 -7.61 16.87 -10.34
C LEU A 145 -7.04 15.78 -11.25
N PHE A 146 -7.17 14.50 -10.90
CA PHE A 146 -6.73 13.39 -11.74
C PHE A 146 -7.57 13.29 -13.01
N GLN A 147 -8.89 13.44 -12.92
CA GLN A 147 -9.75 13.48 -14.10
C GLN A 147 -9.48 14.71 -14.96
N MET A 148 -9.10 15.85 -14.37
CA MET A 148 -8.64 17.02 -15.13
C MET A 148 -7.29 16.79 -15.81
N ALA A 149 -6.31 16.20 -15.14
CA ALA A 149 -5.03 15.84 -15.73
C ALA A 149 -5.24 14.82 -16.87
N LYS A 150 -6.02 13.77 -16.60
CA LYS A 150 -6.45 12.78 -17.60
C LYS A 150 -7.20 13.45 -18.75
N ALA A 151 -8.13 14.37 -18.50
CA ALA A 151 -8.86 15.10 -19.55
C ALA A 151 -7.97 16.03 -20.37
N ALA A 152 -7.01 16.71 -19.74
CA ALA A 152 -6.06 17.62 -20.41
C ALA A 152 -5.10 16.86 -21.33
N VAL A 153 -4.68 15.65 -20.93
CA VAL A 153 -3.79 14.78 -21.72
C VAL A 153 -4.57 13.99 -22.79
N THR A 154 -5.78 13.52 -22.48
CA THR A 154 -6.53 12.57 -23.33
C THR A 154 -7.71 13.19 -24.09
N GLY A 155 -8.09 14.44 -23.81
CA GLY A 155 -9.28 15.08 -24.40
C GLY A 155 -10.63 14.50 -23.93
N SER A 156 -10.62 13.60 -22.95
CA SER A 156 -11.82 12.90 -22.45
C SER A 156 -12.64 13.74 -21.49
N ARG A 157 -13.98 13.57 -21.47
CA ARG A 157 -14.83 14.19 -20.43
C ARG A 157 -14.67 13.43 -19.10
N PRO A 158 -14.63 14.11 -17.95
CA PRO A 158 -14.64 13.47 -16.64
C PRO A 158 -15.85 12.53 -16.52
N ASN A 159 -15.60 11.25 -16.21
CA ASN A 159 -16.68 10.33 -15.82
C ASN A 159 -16.80 10.38 -14.30
N HIS A 160 -17.98 10.76 -13.80
CA HIS A 160 -18.28 10.84 -12.38
C HIS A 160 -18.71 9.45 -11.88
N GLY A 161 -17.73 8.60 -11.58
CA GLY A 161 -17.93 7.47 -10.66
C GLY A 161 -17.39 7.87 -9.28
N ASP A 162 -17.96 7.31 -8.22
CA ASP A 162 -17.53 7.59 -6.83
C ASP A 162 -16.12 7.04 -6.50
N SER A 163 -15.47 6.36 -7.45
CA SER A 163 -14.16 5.70 -7.30
C SER A 163 -13.30 5.73 -8.57
N ALA A 164 -11.99 5.53 -8.40
CA ALA A 164 -11.02 5.45 -9.49
C ALA A 164 -9.92 4.42 -9.19
N SER A 165 -9.23 3.97 -10.24
CA SER A 165 -8.12 3.02 -10.13
C SER A 165 -6.86 3.58 -10.79
N VAL A 166 -5.72 3.14 -10.28
CA VAL A 166 -4.40 3.40 -10.86
C VAL A 166 -3.55 2.14 -10.81
N GLU A 167 -2.81 1.88 -11.87
CA GLU A 167 -1.87 0.75 -12.01
C GLU A 167 -0.42 1.30 -11.99
N LEU A 168 0.53 0.46 -11.55
CA LEU A 168 1.96 0.79 -11.44
C LEU A 168 2.85 -0.08 -12.33
#